data_AF-A0A2E0KX19-F1
#
_entry.id   AF-A0A2E0KX19-F1
#
_cell.length_a   1.000
_cell.length_b   1.000
_cell.length_c   1.000
_cell.angle_alpha   90.00
_cell.angle_beta   90.00
_cell.angle_gamma   90.00
#
_symmetry.space_group_name_H-M   'P 1'
#
loop_
_entity.id
_entity.type
_entity.pdbx_description
1 polymer ?
#
loop_
_entity_poly.entity_id
_entity_poly.type
_entity_poly.pdbx_seq_one_letter_code
_entity_poly.pdbx_strand_id
1 'polypeptide(L)'
;MIPAINIPFDELISFLASSPSAEELVAYRPPEELQARMSELLEKNRQDSLSIEEQTELDEFLRMNRFMSHLQTKAKYQLKSS
;
A
#
# COMPACT_ATOMS: atom_id res chain seq x y z
N MET A 1 -19.67 0.71 -4.97
CA MET A 1 -18.89 1.52 -5.93
C MET A 1 -17.60 1.93 -5.21
N ILE A 2 -16.46 1.33 -5.56
CA ILE A 2 -15.17 2.02 -5.54
C ILE A 2 -14.51 1.74 -6.89
N PRO A 3 -14.64 2.64 -7.88
CA PRO A 3 -13.73 2.72 -9.00
C PRO A 3 -12.90 3.97 -8.76
N ALA A 4 -11.74 3.79 -8.15
CA ALA A 4 -10.69 4.78 -8.20
C ALA A 4 -9.37 4.04 -7.99
N ILE A 5 -8.88 3.55 -9.12
CA ILE A 5 -7.51 3.12 -9.42
C ILE A 5 -6.45 4.04 -8.74
N ASN A 6 -6.80 5.28 -8.38
CA ASN A 6 -5.90 6.22 -7.71
C ASN A 6 -5.97 6.29 -6.17
N ILE A 7 -7.00 5.77 -5.46
CA ILE A 7 -7.13 5.97 -4.00
C ILE A 7 -5.91 5.45 -3.20
N PRO A 8 -5.36 4.24 -3.48
CA PRO A 8 -4.21 3.76 -2.74
C PRO A 8 -3.00 4.70 -2.89
N PHE A 9 -2.78 5.22 -4.10
CA PHE A 9 -1.68 6.13 -4.38
C PHE A 9 -1.90 7.52 -3.76
N ASP A 10 -3.11 8.05 -3.77
CA ASP A 10 -3.42 9.35 -3.19
C ASP A 10 -3.21 9.36 -1.67
N GLU A 11 -3.60 8.28 -0.98
CA GLU A 11 -3.34 8.09 0.45
C GLU A 11 -1.84 8.02 0.75
N LEU A 12 -1.09 7.25 -0.05
CA LEU A 12 0.35 7.17 0.08
C LEU A 12 1.03 8.52 -0.17
N ILE A 13 0.63 9.24 -1.22
CA ILE A 13 1.18 10.56 -1.57
C ILE A 13 0.88 11.55 -0.45
N SER A 14 -0.35 11.55 0.08
CA SER A 14 -0.76 12.42 1.19
C SER A 14 0.09 12.15 2.43
N PHE A 15 0.33 10.88 2.75
CA PHE A 15 1.22 10.49 3.85
C PHE A 15 2.66 10.97 3.63
N LEU A 16 3.21 10.84 2.43
CA LEU A 16 4.58 11.33 2.16
C LEU A 16 4.67 12.86 2.16
N ALA A 17 3.63 13.53 1.67
CA ALA A 17 3.55 15.00 1.64
C ALA A 17 3.52 15.61 3.04
N SER A 18 3.06 14.88 4.06
CA SER A 18 3.14 15.32 5.47
C SER A 18 4.56 15.25 6.05
N SER A 19 5.57 14.86 5.27
CA SER A 19 6.97 14.73 5.68
C SER A 19 7.17 13.88 6.95
N PRO A 20 6.75 12.61 6.93
CA PRO A 20 6.79 11.73 8.10
C PRO A 20 8.23 11.47 8.55
N SER A 21 8.41 11.31 9.86
CA SER A 21 9.66 10.85 10.46
C SER A 21 10.02 9.42 10.04
N ALA A 22 11.28 9.02 10.26
CA ALA A 22 11.71 7.65 9.98
C ALA A 22 10.93 6.63 10.83
N GLU A 23 10.60 6.97 12.07
CA GLU A 23 9.76 6.16 12.96
C GLU A 23 8.33 6.01 12.41
N GLU A 24 7.71 7.10 11.96
CA GLU A 24 6.37 7.08 11.36
C GLU A 24 6.34 6.30 10.04
N LEU A 25 7.38 6.43 9.20
CA LEU A 25 7.54 5.63 7.99
C LEU A 25 7.55 4.14 8.32
N VAL A 26 8.34 3.73 9.32
CA VAL A 26 8.44 2.34 9.77
C VAL A 26 7.15 1.82 10.37
N ALA A 27 6.41 2.67 11.09
CA ALA A 27 5.14 2.32 11.71
C ALA A 27 3.95 2.37 10.73
N TYR A 28 4.11 2.98 9.56
CA TYR A 28 3.03 3.16 8.59
C TYR A 28 2.36 1.84 8.23
N ARG A 29 1.03 1.88 8.24
CA ARG A 29 0.15 0.85 7.69
C ARG A 29 -0.94 1.53 6.86
N PRO A 30 -1.36 0.93 5.75
CA PRO A 30 -2.51 1.44 5.00
C PRO A 30 -3.76 1.53 5.89
N PRO A 31 -4.69 2.47 5.63
CA PRO A 31 -6.02 2.50 6.24
C PRO A 31 -6.72 1.13 6.22
N GLU A 32 -7.56 0.87 7.24
CA GLU A 32 -8.25 -0.44 7.39
C GLU A 32 -9.10 -0.81 6.16
N GLU A 33 -9.74 0.18 5.53
CA GLU A 33 -10.53 -0.01 4.30
C GLU A 33 -9.66 -0.55 3.14
N LEU A 34 -8.45 -0.01 2.98
CA LEU A 34 -7.50 -0.48 1.97
C LEU A 34 -6.95 -1.87 2.32
N GLN A 35 -6.73 -2.17 3.60
CA GLN A 35 -6.33 -3.51 4.03
C GLN A 35 -7.43 -4.54 3.76
N ALA A 36 -8.69 -4.18 4.03
CA ALA A 36 -9.85 -5.03 3.76
C ALA A 36 -10.00 -5.29 2.25
N ARG A 37 -9.95 -4.23 1.43
CA ARG A 37 -10.05 -4.35 -0.03
C ARG A 37 -8.93 -5.21 -0.62
N MET A 38 -7.69 -5.01 -0.17
CA MET A 38 -6.58 -5.85 -0.58
C MET A 38 -6.78 -7.32 -0.18
N SER A 39 -7.32 -7.57 1.02
CA SER A 39 -7.61 -8.94 1.48
C SER A 39 -8.67 -9.63 0.62
N GLU A 40 -9.72 -8.90 0.25
CA GLU A 40 -10.75 -9.38 -0.69
C GLU A 40 -10.17 -9.72 -2.06
N LEU A 41 -9.36 -8.82 -2.64
CA LEU A 41 -8.73 -9.04 -3.95
C LEU A 41 -7.78 -10.25 -3.91
N LEU A 42 -7.02 -10.42 -2.82
CA LEU A 42 -6.16 -11.58 -2.66
C LEU A 42 -6.96 -12.89 -2.52
N GLU A 43 -8.12 -12.87 -1.85
CA GLU A 43 -9.00 -14.03 -1.77
C GLU A 43 -9.60 -14.38 -3.14
N LYS A 44 -10.09 -13.38 -3.88
CA LYS A 44 -10.56 -13.59 -5.25
C LYS A 44 -9.46 -14.10 -6.17
N ASN A 45 -8.23 -13.60 -6.02
CA ASN A 45 -7.08 -14.07 -6.78
C ASN A 45 -6.81 -15.56 -6.51
N ARG A 46 -6.89 -16.00 -5.25
CA ARG A 46 -6.73 -17.42 -4.87
C ARG A 46 -7.81 -18.32 -5.48
N GLN A 47 -8.98 -17.76 -5.78
CA GLN A 47 -10.12 -18.47 -6.37
C GLN A 47 -10.20 -18.32 -7.89
N ASP A 48 -9.20 -17.70 -8.53
CA ASP A 48 -9.19 -17.35 -9.96
C ASP A 48 -10.47 -16.60 -10.40
N SER A 49 -11.02 -15.77 -9.50
CA SER A 49 -12.32 -15.10 -9.68
C SER A 49 -12.22 -13.57 -9.80
N LEU A 50 -11.01 -13.05 -10.05
CA LEU A 50 -10.79 -11.63 -10.31
C LEU A 50 -11.35 -11.22 -11.66
N SER A 51 -12.07 -10.10 -11.70
CA SER A 51 -12.30 -9.39 -12.96
C SER A 51 -11.01 -8.73 -13.48
N ILE A 52 -11.01 -8.27 -14.73
CA ILE A 52 -9.86 -7.56 -15.33
C ILE A 52 -9.55 -6.27 -14.55
N GLU A 53 -10.60 -5.57 -14.11
CA GLU A 53 -10.49 -4.36 -13.31
C GLU A 53 -9.89 -4.66 -11.93
N GLU A 54 -10.35 -5.75 -11.30
CA GLU A 54 -9.83 -6.19 -10.00
C GLU A 54 -8.38 -6.69 -10.09
N GLN A 55 -7.98 -7.26 -11.23
CA GLN A 55 -6.60 -7.63 -11.51
C GLN A 55 -5.70 -6.39 -11.58
N THR A 56 -6.16 -5.36 -12.28
CA THR A 56 -5.46 -4.06 -12.38
C THR A 56 -5.32 -3.42 -11.00
N GLU A 57 -6.40 -3.40 -10.22
CA GLU A 57 -6.42 -2.88 -8.86
C GLU A 57 -5.45 -3.63 -7.94
N LEU A 58 -5.43 -4.97 -8.02
CA LEU A 58 -4.51 -5.79 -7.23
C LEU A 58 -3.04 -5.51 -7.60
N ASP A 59 -2.73 -5.36 -8.89
CA ASP A 59 -1.39 -5.03 -9.36
C ASP A 59 -0.89 -3.69 -8.82
N GLU A 60 -1.78 -2.69 -8.70
CA GLU A 60 -1.49 -1.39 -8.11
C GLU A 60 -1.22 -1.49 -6.61
N PHE A 61 -2.06 -2.20 -5.86
CA PHE A 61 -1.83 -2.49 -4.44
C PHE A 61 -0.46 -3.16 -4.22
N LEU A 62 -0.12 -4.16 -5.03
CA LEU A 62 1.16 -4.86 -4.93
C LEU A 62 2.34 -3.95 -5.26
N ARG A 63 2.20 -3.06 -6.26
CA ARG A 63 3.24 -2.07 -6.59
C ARG A 63 3.47 -1.10 -5.44
N MET A 64 2.39 -0.59 -4.84
CA MET A 64 2.45 0.31 -3.69
C MET A 64 3.11 -0.36 -2.47
N ASN A 65 2.71 -1.59 -2.15
CA ASN A 65 3.29 -2.36 -1.04
C ASN A 65 4.79 -2.59 -1.22
N ARG A 66 5.25 -2.90 -2.44
CA ARG A 66 6.68 -3.04 -2.74
C ARG A 66 7.42 -1.73 -2.53
N PHE A 67 6.86 -0.61 -2.98
CA PHE A 67 7.45 0.71 -2.77
C PHE A 67 7.57 1.03 -1.28
N MET A 68 6.48 0.88 -0.52
CA MET A 68 6.49 1.15 0.92
C MET A 68 7.44 0.25 1.70
N SER A 69 7.53 -1.03 1.33
CA SER A 69 8.48 -1.96 1.95
C SER A 69 9.94 -1.51 1.78
N HIS A 70 10.29 -0.97 0.60
CA HIS A 70 11.62 -0.40 0.36
C HIS A 70 11.86 0.86 1.19
N LEU A 71 10.87 1.76 1.25
CA LEU A 71 10.96 2.98 2.03
C LEU A 71 11.15 2.69 3.53
N GLN A 72 10.33 1.79 4.08
CA GLN A 72 10.42 1.31 5.46
C GLN A 72 11.77 0.68 5.75
N THR A 73 12.30 -0.11 4.80
CA THR A 73 13.62 -0.72 4.95
C THR A 73 14.70 0.34 5.06
N LYS A 74 14.68 1.37 4.21
CA LYS A 74 15.62 2.50 4.29
C LYS A 74 15.49 3.30 5.59
N ALA A 75 14.26 3.58 6.03
CA ALA A 75 14.00 4.27 7.28
C ALA A 75 14.54 3.47 8.49
N LYS A 76 14.35 2.15 8.52
CA LYS A 76 14.96 1.27 9.55
C LYS A 76 16.48 1.36 9.56
N TYR A 77 17.12 1.46 8.40
CA TYR A 77 18.57 1.61 8.33
C TYR A 77 19.06 2.96 8.87
N GLN A 78 18.32 4.05 8.60
CA GLN A 78 18.63 5.37 9.18
C GLN A 78 18.56 5.33 10.71
N LEU A 79 17.48 4.78 11.27
CA LEU A 79 17.31 4.66 12.73
C LEU A 79 18.39 3.83 13.43
N LYS A 80 19.00 2.87 12.74
CA LYS A 80 20.11 2.07 13.27
C LYS A 80 21.47 2.74 13.13
N SER A 81 21.57 3.76 12.28
CA SER A 81 22.82 4.46 11.97
C SER A 81 22.91 5.83 12.65
N SER A 82 21.85 6.25 13.35
CA SER A 82 21.78 7.41 14.25
C SER A 82 22.14 7.02 15.67
#